data_AF-A0A953IMR2-F1
#
_entry.id   AF-A0A953IMR2-F1
#
_cell.length_a   1.000
_cell.length_b   1.000
_cell.length_c   1.000
_cell.angle_alpha   90.00
_cell.angle_beta   90.00
_cell.angle_gamma   90.00
#
_symmetry.space_group_name_H-M   'P 1'
#
loop_
_entity.id
_entity.type
_entity.pdbx_description
1 polymer ?
#
loop_
_entity_poly.entity_id
_entity_poly.type
_entity_poly.pdbx_seq_one_letter_code
_entity_poly.pdbx_strand_id
1 'polypeptide(L)'
;GNWIYGGCWSQAGNLTARRDASDPSGLGQTLNWGFAWPANRRILYNRASADLAGKPWDPKRTVMKWTGTAWGGNDIPDMRPNAAPEEHVMPFIMAPEGVARLFSPIMADGPFPEHYEPFESPLDNNPFHPGNAKAKSNPAARVFKGDMDSFGTAKDFPYVATTYRLVEHFHFWTKHAHINAVLQPEHFVEIGEALAKEKGIQAGDKVKVRSNRGYIKAVAVVTKRIRTLDVDGRKVHTIGIPLHFGFKGVTKPGFITNTLTPYVGDANSQTPEYKAFLVNIEKA
;
A
#
# COMPACT_ATOMS: atom_id res chain seq x y z
N GLY A 1 -6.88 -29.10 -0.93
CA GLY A 1 -5.47 -28.71 -0.69
C GLY A 1 -5.16 -27.44 -1.47
N ASN A 2 -4.12 -26.70 -1.10
CA ASN A 2 -3.65 -25.54 -1.85
C ASN A 2 -2.43 -25.94 -2.70
N TRP A 3 -2.53 -25.86 -4.03
CA TRP A 3 -1.50 -26.40 -4.94
C TRP A 3 -0.15 -25.67 -4.84
N ILE A 4 -0.15 -24.36 -4.59
CA ILE A 4 1.10 -23.59 -4.39
C ILE A 4 1.83 -23.97 -3.09
N TYR A 5 1.18 -24.68 -2.17
CA TYR A 5 1.78 -25.18 -0.94
C TYR A 5 2.36 -26.59 -1.09
N GLY A 6 2.39 -27.13 -2.31
CA GLY A 6 3.13 -28.37 -2.59
C GLY A 6 4.56 -28.28 -2.07
N GLY A 7 4.94 -29.22 -1.21
CA GLY A 7 6.25 -29.25 -0.56
C GLY A 7 6.29 -28.70 0.87
N CYS A 8 5.33 -27.88 1.32
CA CYS A 8 5.30 -27.37 2.70
C CYS A 8 5.37 -28.50 3.75
N TRP A 9 4.68 -29.61 3.48
CA TRP A 9 4.80 -30.86 4.22
C TRP A 9 5.02 -31.99 3.20
N SER A 10 6.13 -32.70 3.32
CA SER A 10 6.53 -33.77 2.39
C SER A 10 6.76 -35.08 3.15
N GLN A 11 7.20 -36.13 2.45
CA GLN A 11 7.67 -37.37 3.10
C GLN A 11 8.86 -37.12 4.03
N ALA A 12 9.63 -36.05 3.81
CA ALA A 12 10.69 -35.61 4.72
C ALA A 12 10.16 -34.86 5.97
N GLY A 13 8.84 -34.72 6.12
CA GLY A 13 8.19 -34.06 7.25
C GLY A 13 7.75 -32.62 6.97
N ASN A 14 7.50 -31.87 8.04
CA ASN A 14 7.02 -30.50 7.99
C ASN A 14 8.16 -29.50 7.66
N LEU A 15 8.29 -29.12 6.40
CA LEU A 15 9.33 -28.20 5.96
C LEU A 15 9.11 -26.75 6.43
N THR A 16 7.86 -26.37 6.78
CA THR A 16 7.56 -25.03 7.33
C THR A 16 8.12 -24.81 8.73
N ALA A 17 8.45 -25.89 9.44
CA ALA A 17 9.00 -25.84 10.80
C ALA A 17 10.55 -25.81 10.83
N ARG A 18 11.23 -25.81 9.68
CA ARG A 18 12.70 -25.78 9.65
C ARG A 18 13.25 -24.48 10.25
N ARG A 19 14.38 -24.58 10.97
CA ARG A 19 14.99 -23.49 11.77
C ARG A 19 16.48 -23.29 11.48
N ASP A 20 16.93 -23.66 10.28
CA ASP A 20 18.33 -23.47 9.88
C ASP A 20 18.48 -22.12 9.17
N ALA A 21 19.20 -21.19 9.81
CA ALA A 21 19.42 -19.83 9.35
C ALA A 21 20.69 -19.67 8.51
N SER A 22 21.31 -20.76 8.05
CA SER A 22 22.50 -20.72 7.21
C SER A 22 22.25 -19.89 5.95
N ASP A 23 23.15 -18.96 5.67
CA ASP A 23 23.20 -18.16 4.44
C ASP A 23 24.60 -18.26 3.84
N PRO A 24 24.90 -19.34 3.07
CA PRO A 24 26.21 -19.54 2.48
C PRO A 24 26.60 -18.45 1.48
N SER A 25 25.62 -17.73 0.94
CA SER A 25 25.85 -16.69 -0.08
C SER A 25 26.22 -15.32 0.52
N GLY A 26 25.90 -15.08 1.79
CA GLY A 26 25.99 -13.76 2.41
C GLY A 26 24.99 -12.73 1.87
N LEU A 27 24.00 -13.16 1.10
CA LEU A 27 22.98 -12.30 0.45
C LEU A 27 21.61 -12.41 1.14
N GLY A 28 21.54 -13.01 2.32
CA GLY A 28 20.32 -13.21 3.10
C GLY A 28 19.47 -14.40 2.66
N GLN A 29 20.02 -15.35 1.88
CA GLN A 29 19.26 -16.50 1.37
C GLN A 29 19.27 -17.67 2.35
N THR A 30 18.23 -17.75 3.17
CA THR A 30 18.03 -18.78 4.21
C THR A 30 17.05 -19.87 3.78
N LEU A 31 17.42 -20.64 2.76
CA LEU A 31 16.54 -21.65 2.12
C LEU A 31 16.04 -22.74 3.08
N ASN A 32 16.74 -22.99 4.18
CA ASN A 32 16.39 -23.96 5.20
C ASN A 32 15.65 -23.35 6.40
N TRP A 33 15.28 -22.07 6.37
CA TRP A 33 14.42 -21.46 7.38
C TRP A 33 12.98 -21.41 6.88
N GLY A 34 12.08 -22.14 7.55
CA GLY A 34 10.71 -22.35 7.10
C GLY A 34 10.63 -22.93 5.68
N PHE A 35 9.55 -22.59 4.96
CA PHE A 35 9.36 -22.95 3.56
C PHE A 35 8.55 -21.86 2.87
N ALA A 36 9.06 -21.31 1.77
CA ALA A 36 8.34 -20.33 0.96
C ALA A 36 7.55 -21.01 -0.15
N TRP A 37 6.36 -20.49 -0.46
CA TRP A 37 5.72 -20.83 -1.73
C TRP A 37 6.22 -19.85 -2.82
N PRO A 38 6.30 -20.27 -4.09
CA PRO A 38 6.14 -21.64 -4.58
C PRO A 38 7.45 -22.44 -4.49
N ALA A 39 7.36 -23.74 -4.15
CA ALA A 39 8.48 -24.69 -4.20
C ALA A 39 9.80 -24.21 -3.51
N ASN A 40 9.69 -23.47 -2.40
CA ASN A 40 10.79 -22.88 -1.64
C ASN A 40 11.60 -21.77 -2.34
N ARG A 41 11.13 -21.25 -3.48
CA ARG A 41 11.72 -20.09 -4.18
C ARG A 41 11.56 -18.85 -3.31
N ARG A 42 12.65 -18.14 -3.04
CA ARG A 42 12.65 -16.95 -2.16
C ARG A 42 12.57 -15.66 -2.96
N ILE A 43 13.12 -15.65 -4.17
CA ILE A 43 13.04 -14.55 -5.12
C ILE A 43 12.27 -15.06 -6.34
N LEU A 44 11.05 -14.54 -6.54
CA LEU A 44 10.29 -14.79 -7.76
C LEU A 44 10.98 -14.16 -8.97
N TYR A 45 10.80 -14.78 -10.14
CA TYR A 45 11.35 -14.34 -11.42
C TYR A 45 12.89 -14.27 -11.45
N ASN A 46 13.57 -15.06 -10.59
CA ASN A 46 15.02 -15.01 -10.44
C ASN A 46 15.80 -15.38 -11.72
N ARG A 47 15.17 -15.96 -12.75
CA ARG A 47 15.74 -16.07 -14.12
C ARG A 47 16.08 -14.72 -14.76
N ALA A 48 15.37 -13.67 -14.41
CA ALA A 48 15.68 -12.31 -14.86
C ALA A 48 16.95 -11.70 -14.20
N SER A 49 17.54 -12.37 -13.19
CA SER A 49 18.79 -11.92 -12.56
C SER A 49 20.06 -12.16 -13.40
N ALA A 50 19.91 -12.88 -14.52
CA ALA A 50 20.97 -13.17 -15.48
C ALA A 50 20.53 -12.82 -16.90
N ASP A 51 21.52 -12.61 -17.77
CA ASP A 51 21.30 -12.34 -19.20
C ASP A 51 20.78 -13.57 -19.97
N LEU A 52 20.62 -13.44 -21.29
CA LEU A 52 20.12 -14.54 -22.11
C LEU A 52 21.06 -15.75 -22.13
N ALA A 53 22.37 -15.55 -22.00
CA ALA A 53 23.38 -16.62 -21.92
C ALA A 53 23.49 -17.23 -20.52
N GLY A 54 22.73 -16.71 -19.54
CA GLY A 54 22.76 -17.18 -18.15
C GLY A 54 23.92 -16.67 -17.33
N LYS A 55 24.58 -15.60 -17.79
CA LYS A 55 25.58 -14.87 -17.01
C LYS A 55 24.86 -13.85 -16.11
N PRO A 56 25.15 -13.84 -14.80
CA PRO A 56 24.55 -12.86 -13.87
C PRO A 56 24.81 -11.41 -14.31
N TRP A 57 23.81 -10.55 -14.15
CA TRP A 57 23.96 -9.10 -14.40
C TRP A 57 24.97 -8.46 -13.45
N ASP A 58 24.93 -8.87 -12.18
CA ASP A 58 25.89 -8.50 -11.15
C ASP A 58 26.53 -9.76 -10.54
N PRO A 59 27.81 -10.06 -10.86
CA PRO A 59 28.51 -11.22 -10.31
C PRO A 59 28.57 -11.26 -8.78
N LYS A 60 28.56 -10.10 -8.09
CA LYS A 60 28.59 -10.02 -6.62
C LYS A 60 27.23 -10.34 -5.99
N ARG A 61 26.16 -10.31 -6.78
CA ARG A 61 24.78 -10.61 -6.38
C ARG A 61 24.19 -11.73 -7.26
N THR A 62 24.97 -12.78 -7.46
CA THR A 62 24.53 -13.93 -8.27
C THR A 62 23.39 -14.66 -7.57
N VAL A 63 22.15 -14.40 -8.02
CA VAL A 63 20.98 -15.15 -7.57
C VAL A 63 20.90 -16.49 -8.30
N MET A 64 21.06 -16.45 -9.62
CA MET A 64 21.04 -17.62 -10.48
C MET A 64 21.98 -17.47 -11.67
N LYS A 65 22.52 -18.58 -12.16
CA LYS A 65 23.33 -18.69 -13.37
C LYS A 65 23.11 -20.04 -14.05
N TRP A 66 23.45 -20.11 -15.33
CA TRP A 66 23.58 -21.40 -16.01
C TRP A 66 24.88 -22.09 -15.59
N THR A 67 24.81 -23.37 -15.21
CA THR A 67 25.98 -24.16 -14.77
C THR A 67 26.55 -25.05 -15.87
N GLY A 68 25.95 -25.05 -17.06
CA GLY A 68 26.26 -25.97 -18.16
C GLY A 68 25.23 -27.08 -18.32
N THR A 69 24.56 -27.50 -17.24
CA THR A 69 23.53 -28.56 -17.27
C THR A 69 22.21 -28.15 -16.61
N ALA A 70 22.26 -27.20 -15.69
CA ALA A 70 21.09 -26.67 -15.00
C ALA A 70 21.28 -25.21 -14.58
N TRP A 71 20.16 -24.52 -14.36
CA TRP A 71 20.12 -23.26 -13.62
C TRP A 71 20.32 -23.53 -12.14
N GLY A 72 21.23 -22.80 -11.54
CA GLY A 72 21.55 -22.91 -10.12
C GLY A 72 22.18 -21.64 -9.59
N GLY A 73 22.26 -21.52 -8.28
CA GLY A 73 22.74 -20.32 -7.61
C GLY A 73 22.46 -20.41 -6.12
N ASN A 74 22.13 -19.29 -5.49
CA ASN A 74 21.80 -19.25 -4.07
C ASN A 74 20.30 -19.32 -3.78
N ASP A 75 19.46 -19.50 -4.79
CA ASP A 75 18.00 -19.69 -4.67
C ASP A 75 17.51 -20.83 -5.58
N ILE A 76 16.29 -21.30 -5.35
CA ILE A 76 15.63 -22.30 -6.19
C ILE A 76 15.22 -21.66 -7.52
N PRO A 77 15.54 -22.24 -8.69
CA PRO A 77 15.16 -21.66 -9.99
C PRO A 77 13.65 -21.46 -10.13
N ASP A 78 13.23 -20.23 -10.42
CA ASP A 78 11.85 -19.89 -10.82
C ASP A 78 11.64 -20.05 -12.33
N MET A 79 12.04 -21.22 -12.83
CA MET A 79 11.85 -21.66 -14.20
C MET A 79 12.06 -23.18 -14.30
N ARG A 80 11.99 -23.75 -15.51
CA ARG A 80 12.42 -25.12 -15.76
C ARG A 80 13.94 -25.25 -15.54
N PRO A 81 14.44 -25.97 -14.51
CA PRO A 81 15.85 -25.88 -14.12
C PRO A 81 16.85 -26.40 -15.17
N ASN A 82 16.46 -27.32 -16.03
CA ASN A 82 17.35 -27.87 -17.07
C ASN A 82 17.17 -27.23 -18.46
N ALA A 83 16.43 -26.12 -18.56
CA ALA A 83 16.27 -25.44 -19.85
C ALA A 83 17.56 -24.73 -20.24
N ALA A 84 18.25 -25.18 -21.29
CA ALA A 84 19.47 -24.52 -21.71
C ALA A 84 19.19 -23.09 -22.22
N PRO A 85 20.14 -22.13 -22.12
CA PRO A 85 19.99 -20.76 -22.62
C PRO A 85 19.44 -20.66 -24.06
N GLU A 86 19.90 -21.54 -24.93
CA GLU A 86 19.52 -21.71 -26.34
C GLU A 86 18.10 -22.24 -26.56
N GLU A 87 17.43 -22.78 -25.53
CA GLU A 87 16.00 -23.11 -25.59
C GLU A 87 15.11 -21.88 -25.37
N HIS A 88 15.68 -20.73 -25.03
CA HIS A 88 14.99 -19.44 -24.92
C HIS A 88 13.75 -19.46 -24.00
N VAL A 89 13.78 -20.26 -22.93
CA VAL A 89 12.73 -20.24 -21.90
C VAL A 89 12.79 -18.92 -21.13
N MET A 90 11.71 -18.14 -21.21
CA MET A 90 11.63 -16.78 -20.68
C MET A 90 11.32 -16.75 -19.16
N PRO A 91 11.75 -15.69 -18.44
CA PRO A 91 11.77 -15.66 -16.97
C PRO A 91 10.41 -15.56 -16.27
N PHE A 92 9.32 -15.19 -16.95
CA PHE A 92 8.01 -14.98 -16.33
C PHE A 92 7.08 -16.16 -16.63
N ILE A 93 7.31 -17.30 -15.98
CA ILE A 93 6.69 -18.59 -16.33
C ILE A 93 5.16 -18.67 -16.16
N MET A 94 4.57 -17.73 -15.42
CA MET A 94 3.11 -17.65 -15.24
C MET A 94 2.44 -16.73 -16.27
N ALA A 95 3.22 -16.00 -17.07
CA ALA A 95 2.72 -15.20 -18.19
C ALA A 95 2.70 -16.08 -19.45
N PRO A 96 1.58 -16.12 -20.21
CA PRO A 96 1.50 -16.88 -21.46
C PRO A 96 2.61 -16.55 -22.47
N GLU A 97 3.03 -15.29 -22.52
CA GLU A 97 4.09 -14.77 -23.38
C GLU A 97 5.51 -14.92 -22.77
N GLY A 98 5.62 -15.38 -21.52
CA GLY A 98 6.89 -15.58 -20.82
C GLY A 98 7.62 -14.30 -20.39
N VAL A 99 7.07 -13.11 -20.67
CA VAL A 99 7.68 -11.80 -20.38
C VAL A 99 6.85 -10.97 -19.41
N ALA A 100 7.49 -9.99 -18.77
CA ALA A 100 6.77 -8.94 -18.04
C ALA A 100 6.12 -7.96 -19.02
N ARG A 101 4.97 -7.43 -18.64
CA ARG A 101 4.18 -6.50 -19.45
C ARG A 101 4.52 -5.06 -19.11
N LEU A 102 5.09 -4.33 -20.08
CA LEU A 102 5.08 -2.85 -20.06
C LEU A 102 3.70 -2.30 -20.48
N PHE A 103 3.05 -3.00 -21.40
CA PHE A 103 1.67 -2.76 -21.85
C PHE A 103 0.79 -3.89 -21.32
N SER A 104 -0.21 -3.59 -20.48
CA SER A 104 -1.04 -4.60 -19.81
C SER A 104 -2.52 -4.52 -20.22
N PRO A 105 -2.97 -5.26 -21.24
CA PRO A 105 -4.33 -5.13 -21.78
C PRO A 105 -5.44 -5.68 -20.87
N ILE A 106 -5.10 -6.15 -19.68
CA ILE A 106 -6.01 -6.83 -18.75
C ILE A 106 -6.52 -5.94 -17.61
N MET A 107 -6.04 -4.69 -17.53
CA MET A 107 -6.45 -3.75 -16.50
C MET A 107 -7.76 -3.06 -16.89
N ALA A 108 -8.66 -2.85 -15.93
CA ALA A 108 -9.97 -2.26 -16.16
C ALA A 108 -9.91 -0.80 -16.66
N ASP A 109 -8.86 -0.07 -16.29
CA ASP A 109 -8.66 1.36 -16.52
C ASP A 109 -7.62 1.68 -17.60
N GLY A 110 -7.13 0.67 -18.31
CA GLY A 110 -6.30 0.84 -19.50
C GLY A 110 -4.91 0.19 -19.41
N PRO A 111 -4.22 0.05 -20.56
CA PRO A 111 -3.01 -0.76 -20.63
C PRO A 111 -1.73 -0.07 -20.14
N PHE A 112 -1.79 1.24 -19.94
CA PHE A 112 -0.74 2.05 -19.32
C PHE A 112 -1.32 2.79 -18.12
N PRO A 113 -0.52 3.07 -17.08
CA PRO A 113 -0.93 3.98 -16.01
C PRO A 113 -1.21 5.38 -16.57
N GLU A 114 -2.30 5.99 -16.09
CA GLU A 114 -2.69 7.37 -16.39
C GLU A 114 -3.10 8.05 -15.09
N HIS A 115 -2.82 9.36 -14.95
CA HIS A 115 -3.16 10.08 -13.73
C HIS A 115 -4.64 10.44 -13.71
N TYR A 116 -5.33 10.05 -12.63
CA TYR A 116 -6.67 10.50 -12.30
C TYR A 116 -6.71 10.99 -10.86
N GLU A 117 -7.48 12.05 -10.61
CA GLU A 117 -7.71 12.61 -9.28
C GLU A 117 -8.56 11.67 -8.40
N PRO A 118 -8.38 11.68 -7.07
CA PRO A 118 -9.30 11.05 -6.14
C PRO A 118 -10.74 11.54 -6.35
N PHE A 119 -11.74 10.72 -5.97
CA PHE A 119 -13.16 11.09 -6.16
C PHE A 119 -13.53 12.35 -5.37
N GLU A 120 -12.94 12.52 -4.19
CA GLU A 120 -12.93 13.79 -3.46
C GLU A 120 -11.55 14.43 -3.61
N SER A 121 -11.37 15.26 -4.63
CA SER A 121 -10.14 16.01 -4.89
C SER A 121 -10.25 17.48 -4.45
N PRO A 122 -9.18 18.07 -3.87
CA PRO A 122 -9.12 19.50 -3.57
C PRO A 122 -9.05 20.37 -4.84
N LEU A 123 -8.84 19.76 -6.01
CA LEU A 123 -8.81 20.43 -7.30
C LEU A 123 -10.16 20.33 -8.01
N ASP A 124 -10.48 21.36 -8.79
CA ASP A 124 -11.75 21.40 -9.52
C ASP A 124 -11.72 20.42 -10.70
N ASN A 125 -10.56 20.28 -11.36
CA ASN A 125 -10.32 19.42 -12.52
C ASN A 125 -8.99 18.67 -12.36
N ASN A 126 -8.79 17.65 -13.21
CA ASN A 126 -7.50 16.99 -13.38
C ASN A 126 -6.61 17.83 -14.32
N PRO A 127 -5.44 18.34 -13.86
CA PRO A 127 -4.56 19.15 -14.70
C PRO A 127 -3.99 18.45 -15.94
N PHE A 128 -3.93 17.10 -15.96
CA PHE A 128 -3.50 16.34 -17.14
C PHE A 128 -4.58 16.32 -18.23
N HIS A 129 -5.85 16.48 -17.85
CA HIS A 129 -7.00 16.43 -18.75
C HIS A 129 -8.03 17.55 -18.44
N PRO A 130 -7.63 18.83 -18.44
CA PRO A 130 -8.42 19.91 -17.85
C PRO A 130 -9.75 20.17 -18.57
N GLY A 131 -9.86 19.80 -19.84
CA GLY A 131 -11.08 19.90 -20.64
C GLY A 131 -11.97 18.64 -20.63
N ASN A 132 -11.62 17.60 -19.87
CA ASN A 132 -12.33 16.33 -19.88
C ASN A 132 -12.83 15.97 -18.47
N ALA A 133 -14.05 16.41 -18.16
CA ALA A 133 -14.69 16.13 -16.87
C ALA A 133 -14.84 14.62 -16.57
N LYS A 134 -14.96 13.76 -17.59
CA LYS A 134 -15.03 12.30 -17.41
C LYS A 134 -13.70 11.69 -16.99
N ALA A 135 -12.60 12.37 -17.24
CA ALA A 135 -11.24 11.97 -16.86
C ALA A 135 -10.72 12.76 -15.66
N LYS A 136 -11.62 13.35 -14.86
CA LYS A 136 -11.23 13.93 -13.57
C LYS A 136 -10.73 12.82 -12.65
N SER A 137 -11.62 11.87 -12.32
CA SER A 137 -11.33 10.66 -11.55
C SER A 137 -11.38 9.43 -12.44
N ASN A 138 -10.93 8.27 -11.93
CA ASN A 138 -10.79 7.06 -12.75
C ASN A 138 -12.13 6.69 -13.44
N PRO A 139 -12.21 6.71 -14.78
CA PRO A 139 -13.46 6.51 -15.51
C PRO A 139 -13.99 5.07 -15.46
N ALA A 140 -13.15 4.10 -15.09
CA ALA A 140 -13.52 2.69 -14.96
C ALA A 140 -13.97 2.32 -13.52
N ALA A 141 -13.83 3.23 -12.56
CA ALA A 141 -14.23 2.97 -11.19
C ALA A 141 -15.76 2.90 -11.05
N ARG A 142 -16.22 1.98 -10.19
CA ARG A 142 -17.64 1.78 -9.91
C ARG A 142 -18.03 2.58 -8.68
N VAL A 143 -19.02 3.45 -8.83
CA VAL A 143 -19.62 4.20 -7.72
C VAL A 143 -21.13 4.06 -7.77
N PHE A 144 -21.75 3.64 -6.66
CA PHE A 144 -23.20 3.59 -6.58
C PHE A 144 -23.77 4.98 -6.34
N LYS A 145 -25.00 5.21 -6.81
CA LYS A 145 -25.67 6.52 -6.71
C LYS A 145 -25.69 7.07 -5.27
N GLY A 146 -26.05 6.23 -4.29
CA GLY A 146 -26.09 6.66 -2.88
C GLY A 146 -24.71 7.00 -2.31
N ASP A 147 -23.64 6.35 -2.81
CA ASP A 147 -22.27 6.67 -2.39
C ASP A 147 -21.81 7.98 -3.01
N MET A 148 -22.16 8.24 -4.28
CA MET A 148 -21.90 9.53 -4.94
C MET A 148 -22.55 10.70 -4.21
N ASP A 149 -23.80 10.53 -3.77
CA ASP A 149 -24.52 11.55 -2.99
C ASP A 149 -23.84 11.84 -1.64
N SER A 150 -23.01 10.92 -1.15
CA SER A 150 -22.24 11.06 0.08
C SER A 150 -20.88 11.74 -0.10
N PHE A 151 -20.46 12.07 -1.33
CA PHE A 151 -19.21 12.79 -1.56
C PHE A 151 -19.34 14.27 -1.21
N GLY A 152 -18.29 14.80 -0.58
CA GLY A 152 -18.10 16.20 -0.31
C GLY A 152 -17.37 16.89 -1.45
N THR A 153 -17.46 18.22 -1.46
CA THR A 153 -16.73 19.06 -2.40
C THR A 153 -15.66 19.87 -1.67
N ALA A 154 -14.63 20.32 -2.40
CA ALA A 154 -13.57 21.18 -1.87
C ALA A 154 -14.10 22.50 -1.27
N LYS A 155 -15.31 22.94 -1.67
CA LYS A 155 -15.98 24.11 -1.09
C LYS A 155 -16.27 23.91 0.41
N ASP A 156 -16.78 22.75 0.77
CA ASP A 156 -17.23 22.45 2.15
C ASP A 156 -16.16 21.72 2.97
N PHE A 157 -15.29 20.98 2.27
CA PHE A 157 -14.23 20.12 2.80
C PHE A 157 -12.91 20.42 2.05
N PRO A 158 -12.23 21.54 2.34
CA PRO A 158 -11.13 22.02 1.52
C PRO A 158 -9.79 21.29 1.73
N TYR A 159 -9.69 20.38 2.71
CA TYR A 159 -8.42 19.78 3.09
C TYR A 159 -8.38 18.30 2.70
N VAL A 160 -7.23 17.87 2.18
CA VAL A 160 -6.98 16.45 1.93
C VAL A 160 -6.85 15.74 3.27
N ALA A 161 -7.50 14.59 3.43
CA ALA A 161 -7.26 13.67 4.51
C ALA A 161 -6.61 12.39 4.01
N THR A 162 -5.78 11.81 4.86
CA THR A 162 -5.20 10.48 4.65
C THR A 162 -5.19 9.71 5.96
N THR A 163 -5.45 8.40 5.87
CA THR A 163 -5.45 7.51 7.03
C THR A 163 -4.23 6.60 7.02
N TYR A 164 -3.60 6.38 8.17
CA TYR A 164 -2.38 5.57 8.27
C TYR A 164 -2.23 4.92 9.64
N ARG A 165 -1.09 4.26 9.81
CA ARG A 165 -0.74 3.48 10.99
C ARG A 165 0.35 4.15 11.81
N LEU A 166 0.38 3.82 13.09
CA LEU A 166 1.44 4.11 14.05
C LEU A 166 2.11 2.80 14.44
N VAL A 167 3.40 2.85 14.72
CA VAL A 167 4.22 1.66 15.01
C VAL A 167 3.68 0.90 16.22
N GLU A 168 3.18 1.63 17.20
CA GLU A 168 2.75 1.14 18.50
C GLU A 168 1.38 0.45 18.44
N HIS A 169 0.65 0.54 17.32
CA HIS A 169 -0.66 -0.07 17.19
C HIS A 169 -0.87 -0.88 15.91
N PHE A 170 -1.49 -2.06 16.06
CA PHE A 170 -2.04 -2.86 14.98
C PHE A 170 -3.56 -2.69 14.89
N HIS A 171 -4.00 -1.97 13.86
CA HIS A 171 -5.41 -1.67 13.56
C HIS A 171 -6.16 -1.25 14.84
N PHE A 172 -7.34 -1.83 15.08
CA PHE A 172 -8.16 -1.64 16.28
C PHE A 172 -7.91 -2.72 17.34
N TRP A 173 -6.89 -3.56 17.17
CA TRP A 173 -6.67 -4.73 18.03
C TRP A 173 -5.79 -4.38 19.24
N THR A 174 -4.57 -3.91 19.01
CA THR A 174 -3.61 -3.67 20.10
C THR A 174 -4.02 -2.58 21.09
N LYS A 175 -5.04 -1.76 20.81
CA LYS A 175 -5.67 -0.89 21.83
C LYS A 175 -6.32 -1.67 22.99
N HIS A 176 -6.40 -3.00 22.91
CA HIS A 176 -6.78 -3.89 24.00
C HIS A 176 -5.58 -4.37 24.84
N ALA A 177 -4.34 -4.15 24.38
CA ALA A 177 -3.13 -4.47 25.13
C ALA A 177 -2.65 -3.23 25.90
N HIS A 178 -2.44 -3.40 27.21
CA HIS A 178 -2.13 -2.29 28.10
C HIS A 178 -0.85 -1.54 27.70
N ILE A 179 0.22 -2.26 27.34
CA ILE A 179 1.49 -1.64 26.94
C ILE A 179 1.33 -0.70 25.74
N ASN A 180 0.59 -1.12 24.71
CA ASN A 180 0.33 -0.30 23.53
C ASN A 180 -0.51 0.93 23.88
N ALA A 181 -1.52 0.74 24.73
CA ALA A 181 -2.37 1.84 25.18
C ALA A 181 -1.65 2.83 26.11
N VAL A 182 -0.56 2.44 26.76
CA VAL A 182 0.30 3.39 27.49
C VAL A 182 1.18 4.18 26.51
N LEU A 183 1.72 3.51 25.48
CA LEU A 183 2.61 4.15 24.50
C LEU A 183 1.88 5.16 23.60
N GLN A 184 0.67 4.84 23.13
CA GLN A 184 -0.17 5.73 22.31
C GLN A 184 -1.61 5.77 22.85
N PRO A 185 -1.87 6.55 23.91
CA PRO A 185 -3.09 6.43 24.72
C PRO A 185 -4.33 7.09 24.14
N GLU A 186 -4.19 8.11 23.29
CA GLU A 186 -5.30 8.98 22.90
C GLU A 186 -5.30 9.26 21.40
N HIS A 187 -6.51 9.32 20.84
CA HIS A 187 -6.71 9.64 19.44
C HIS A 187 -6.26 11.06 19.14
N PHE A 188 -5.39 11.20 18.14
CA PHE A 188 -4.93 12.47 17.63
C PHE A 188 -5.06 12.54 16.10
N VAL A 189 -4.98 13.75 15.56
CA VAL A 189 -4.78 14.03 14.14
C VAL A 189 -3.56 14.92 13.97
N GLU A 190 -2.85 14.75 12.85
CA GLU A 190 -1.67 15.55 12.53
C GLU A 190 -2.03 16.65 11.54
N ILE A 191 -1.61 17.87 11.83
CA ILE A 191 -1.80 19.03 10.94
C ILE A 191 -0.51 19.85 10.83
N GLY A 192 -0.32 20.47 9.67
CA GLY A 192 0.80 21.39 9.44
C GLY A 192 0.66 22.71 10.21
N GLU A 193 1.78 23.36 10.52
CA GLU A 193 1.80 24.66 11.24
C GLU A 193 1.01 25.76 10.52
N ALA A 194 1.01 25.77 9.18
CA ALA A 194 0.26 26.75 8.39
C ALA A 194 -1.25 26.61 8.58
N LEU A 195 -1.80 25.40 8.42
CA LEU A 195 -3.21 25.12 8.65
C LEU A 195 -3.61 25.39 10.10
N ALA A 196 -2.77 24.99 11.06
CA ALA A 196 -3.00 25.24 12.48
C ALA A 196 -3.12 26.75 12.77
N LYS A 197 -2.22 27.57 12.21
CA LYS A 197 -2.27 29.03 12.30
C LYS A 197 -3.52 29.62 11.66
N GLU A 198 -3.87 29.18 10.45
CA GLU A 198 -5.09 29.63 9.74
C GLU A 198 -6.37 29.35 10.54
N LYS A 199 -6.41 28.24 11.27
CA LYS A 199 -7.58 27.80 12.05
C LYS A 199 -7.53 28.21 13.53
N GLY A 200 -6.46 28.85 14.00
CA GLY A 200 -6.27 29.18 15.41
C GLY A 200 -6.17 27.95 16.33
N ILE A 201 -5.60 26.85 15.84
CA ILE A 201 -5.43 25.59 16.57
C ILE A 201 -4.01 25.55 17.15
N GLN A 202 -3.89 25.31 18.46
CA GLN A 202 -2.62 25.09 19.14
C GLN A 202 -2.33 23.60 19.29
N ALA A 203 -1.05 23.25 19.48
CA ALA A 203 -0.68 21.88 19.79
C ALA A 203 -1.39 21.39 21.07
N GLY A 204 -2.02 20.23 21.00
CA GLY A 204 -2.77 19.65 22.12
C GLY A 204 -4.25 20.07 22.19
N ASP A 205 -4.69 21.05 21.40
CA ASP A 205 -6.12 21.42 21.33
C ASP A 205 -6.97 20.23 20.87
N LYS A 206 -8.20 20.13 21.39
CA LYS A 206 -9.20 19.22 20.82
C LYS A 206 -9.74 19.84 19.53
N VAL A 207 -9.85 19.01 18.50
CA VAL A 207 -10.35 19.38 17.18
C VAL A 207 -11.44 18.43 16.73
N LYS A 208 -12.35 18.93 15.91
CA LYS A 208 -13.33 18.12 15.20
C LYS A 208 -12.94 18.09 13.73
N VAL A 209 -12.68 16.89 13.23
CA VAL A 209 -12.46 16.65 11.79
C VAL A 209 -13.72 16.05 11.23
N ARG A 210 -14.24 16.62 10.13
CA ARG A 210 -15.49 16.18 9.50
C ARG A 210 -15.31 15.96 8.01
N SER A 211 -15.99 14.95 7.48
CA SER A 211 -16.27 14.80 6.06
C SER A 211 -17.78 14.90 5.83
N ASN A 212 -18.24 14.70 4.59
CA ASN A 212 -19.68 14.70 4.31
C ASN A 212 -20.41 13.50 4.95
N ARG A 213 -19.67 12.49 5.41
CA ARG A 213 -20.21 11.25 5.98
C ARG A 213 -20.31 11.27 7.50
N GLY A 214 -19.57 12.15 8.17
CA GLY A 214 -19.57 12.23 9.63
C GLY A 214 -18.38 13.00 10.19
N TYR A 215 -18.12 12.81 11.48
CA TYR A 215 -17.03 13.50 12.16
C TYR A 215 -16.34 12.63 13.21
N ILE A 216 -15.12 13.02 13.56
CA ILE A 216 -14.37 12.52 14.70
C ILE A 216 -13.93 13.70 15.57
N LYS A 217 -13.69 13.44 16.86
CA LYS A 217 -12.95 14.36 17.73
C LYS A 217 -11.63 13.72 18.14
N ALA A 218 -10.57 14.51 18.13
CA ALA A 218 -9.21 14.06 18.43
C ALA A 218 -8.36 15.23 18.96
N VAL A 219 -7.19 14.91 19.52
CA VAL A 219 -6.16 15.90 19.88
C VAL A 219 -5.41 16.35 18.61
N ALA A 220 -5.07 17.63 18.49
CA ALA A 220 -4.26 18.13 17.40
C ALA A 220 -2.76 18.01 17.70
N VAL A 221 -2.05 17.22 16.89
CA VAL A 221 -0.58 17.25 16.80
C VAL A 221 -0.19 18.22 15.69
N VAL A 222 0.20 19.43 16.09
CA VAL A 222 0.70 20.45 15.16
C VAL A 222 2.19 20.20 14.90
N THR A 223 2.58 20.08 13.64
CA THR A 223 3.95 19.64 13.29
C THR A 223 4.46 20.22 11.98
N LYS A 224 5.79 20.36 11.87
CA LYS A 224 6.50 20.69 10.61
C LYS A 224 6.64 19.53 9.64
N ARG A 225 6.32 18.30 10.09
CA ARG A 225 6.39 17.08 9.27
C ARG A 225 5.34 17.06 8.17
N ILE A 226 4.18 17.69 8.40
CA ILE A 226 3.15 17.88 7.40
C ILE A 226 3.27 19.30 6.86
N ARG A 227 3.54 19.41 5.57
CA ARG A 227 3.71 20.69 4.88
C ARG A 227 2.55 20.93 3.93
N THR A 228 2.18 22.19 3.80
CA THR A 228 1.33 22.65 2.71
C THR A 228 2.09 22.51 1.39
N LEU A 229 1.42 22.00 0.36
CA LEU A 229 1.97 21.88 -0.99
C LEU A 229 1.35 22.92 -1.92
N ASP A 230 2.14 23.37 -2.90
CA ASP A 230 1.64 24.15 -4.03
C ASP A 230 1.25 23.18 -5.14
N VAL A 231 -0.05 23.09 -5.43
CA VAL A 231 -0.61 22.18 -6.43
C VAL A 231 -1.55 22.97 -7.33
N ASP A 232 -1.25 23.02 -8.62
CA ASP A 232 -2.03 23.77 -9.63
C ASP A 232 -2.34 25.22 -9.19
N GLY A 233 -1.32 25.92 -8.67
CA GLY A 233 -1.44 27.29 -8.16
C GLY A 233 -2.19 27.44 -6.83
N ARG A 234 -2.60 26.34 -6.19
CA ARG A 234 -3.33 26.34 -4.91
C ARG A 234 -2.47 25.82 -3.77
N LYS A 235 -2.66 26.39 -2.58
CA LYS A 235 -2.13 25.84 -1.32
C LYS A 235 -3.02 24.69 -0.87
N VAL A 236 -2.50 23.47 -0.93
CA VAL A 236 -3.20 22.25 -0.49
C VAL A 236 -2.66 21.82 0.88
N HIS A 237 -3.54 21.78 1.86
CA HIS A 237 -3.25 21.25 3.19
C HIS A 237 -3.68 19.79 3.32
N THR A 238 -2.91 19.02 4.08
CA THR A 238 -3.23 17.62 4.41
C THR A 238 -3.45 17.45 5.90
N ILE A 239 -4.46 16.66 6.28
CA ILE A 239 -4.75 16.23 7.64
C ILE A 239 -4.46 14.74 7.75
N GLY A 240 -3.55 14.39 8.66
CA GLY A 240 -3.19 13.02 8.93
C GLY A 240 -4.03 12.39 10.03
N ILE A 241 -4.57 11.19 9.81
CA ILE A 241 -5.52 10.54 10.72
C ILE A 241 -5.11 9.09 11.02
N PRO A 242 -4.43 8.82 12.15
CA PRO A 242 -4.16 7.47 12.62
C PRO A 242 -5.43 6.67 12.90
N LEU A 243 -5.53 5.44 12.37
CA LEU A 243 -6.79 4.69 12.41
C LEU A 243 -7.09 3.96 13.74
N HIS A 244 -6.21 3.96 14.72
CA HIS A 244 -6.14 2.90 15.75
C HIS A 244 -7.19 2.93 16.85
N PHE A 245 -7.95 4.02 16.97
CA PHE A 245 -8.80 4.30 18.13
C PHE A 245 -10.27 3.94 17.88
N GLY A 246 -11.07 3.90 18.95
CA GLY A 246 -12.49 3.56 18.87
C GLY A 246 -13.13 3.48 20.26
N PHE A 247 -14.27 2.79 20.32
CA PHE A 247 -15.16 2.76 21.50
C PHE A 247 -14.95 1.55 22.43
N LYS A 248 -14.01 0.63 22.11
CA LYS A 248 -13.63 -0.51 22.96
C LYS A 248 -12.12 -0.60 23.07
N GLY A 249 -11.60 -0.96 24.24
CA GLY A 249 -10.17 -1.08 24.49
C GLY A 249 -9.77 -0.47 25.83
N VAL A 250 -8.47 -0.40 26.07
CA VAL A 250 -7.86 0.21 27.26
C VAL A 250 -7.15 1.54 26.94
N THR A 251 -7.15 2.00 25.69
CA THR A 251 -6.86 3.40 25.33
C THR A 251 -7.97 4.32 25.83
N LYS A 252 -7.76 5.64 25.81
CA LYS A 252 -8.86 6.58 25.97
C LYS A 252 -9.91 6.34 24.87
N PRO A 253 -11.22 6.45 25.17
CA PRO A 253 -12.25 6.33 24.15
C PRO A 253 -12.02 7.31 23.00
N GLY A 254 -12.17 6.81 21.78
CA GLY A 254 -12.00 7.58 20.56
C GLY A 254 -13.05 7.23 19.52
N PHE A 255 -12.82 7.71 18.30
CA PHE A 255 -13.73 7.54 17.18
C PHE A 255 -13.14 6.55 16.18
N ILE A 256 -14.01 5.86 15.45
CA ILE A 256 -13.60 5.04 14.31
C ILE A 256 -13.26 5.98 13.15
N THR A 257 -12.01 5.96 12.69
CA THR A 257 -11.55 6.85 11.61
C THR A 257 -12.33 6.66 10.31
N ASN A 258 -12.80 5.43 10.03
CA ASN A 258 -13.60 5.14 8.83
C ASN A 258 -14.98 5.83 8.82
N THR A 259 -15.40 6.51 9.90
CA THR A 259 -16.53 7.44 9.86
C THR A 259 -16.32 8.55 8.80
N LEU A 260 -15.06 8.86 8.46
CA LEU A 260 -14.74 9.94 7.52
C LEU A 260 -14.58 9.49 6.07
N THR A 261 -14.18 8.23 5.84
CA THR A 261 -13.67 7.75 4.54
C THR A 261 -14.78 7.55 3.51
N PRO A 262 -14.52 7.82 2.21
CA PRO A 262 -15.52 7.64 1.16
C PRO A 262 -15.80 6.16 0.86
N TYR A 263 -16.98 5.89 0.32
CA TYR A 263 -17.40 4.57 -0.16
C TYR A 263 -17.15 4.44 -1.66
N VAL A 264 -15.87 4.31 -2.03
CA VAL A 264 -15.42 4.10 -3.41
C VAL A 264 -14.08 3.37 -3.37
N GLY A 265 -13.74 2.67 -4.45
CA GLY A 265 -12.50 1.91 -4.51
C GLY A 265 -11.93 1.78 -5.92
N ASP A 266 -10.79 1.12 -5.97
CA ASP A 266 -10.04 0.79 -7.18
C ASP A 266 -10.92 0.09 -8.24
N ALA A 267 -10.74 0.46 -9.51
CA ALA A 267 -11.52 -0.05 -10.63
C ALA A 267 -11.41 -1.58 -10.79
N ASN A 268 -10.26 -2.16 -10.42
CA ASN A 268 -9.97 -3.58 -10.62
C ASN A 268 -10.44 -4.44 -9.44
N SER A 269 -10.07 -4.06 -8.22
CA SER A 269 -10.23 -4.85 -6.99
C SER A 269 -11.33 -4.35 -6.06
N GLN A 270 -11.84 -3.13 -6.29
CA GLN A 270 -12.76 -2.42 -5.39
C GLN A 270 -12.13 -2.12 -4.02
N THR A 271 -10.78 -2.11 -3.93
CA THR A 271 -10.07 -1.73 -2.70
C THR A 271 -10.35 -0.26 -2.37
N PRO A 272 -10.86 0.07 -1.17
CA PRO A 272 -11.37 1.42 -0.90
C PRO A 272 -10.33 2.55 -0.89
N GLU A 273 -10.78 3.75 -1.28
CA GLU A 273 -10.00 4.99 -1.33
C GLU A 273 -9.81 5.62 0.07
N TYR A 274 -9.01 4.98 0.92
CA TYR A 274 -8.76 5.44 2.29
C TYR A 274 -7.59 6.42 2.44
N LYS A 275 -6.90 6.76 1.35
CA LYS A 275 -5.60 7.45 1.38
C LYS A 275 -5.64 8.87 0.84
N ALA A 276 -6.68 9.24 0.11
CA ALA A 276 -6.91 10.60 -0.36
C ALA A 276 -8.42 10.84 -0.43
N PHE A 277 -8.94 11.73 0.40
CA PHE A 277 -10.33 12.15 0.41
C PHE A 277 -10.43 13.53 1.07
N LEU A 278 -11.61 14.12 1.16
CA LEU A 278 -11.76 15.48 1.67
C LEU A 278 -12.36 15.56 3.06
N VAL A 279 -11.84 16.50 3.85
CA VAL A 279 -12.33 16.85 5.18
C VAL A 279 -12.27 18.36 5.43
N ASN A 280 -12.91 18.77 6.51
CA ASN A 280 -12.71 20.06 7.16
C ASN A 280 -12.31 19.84 8.62
N ILE A 281 -11.74 20.86 9.25
CA ILE A 281 -11.32 20.84 10.66
C ILE A 281 -11.75 22.12 11.35
N GLU A 282 -12.12 22.01 12.62
CA GLU A 282 -12.43 23.13 13.51
C GLU A 282 -11.99 22.81 14.95
N LYS A 283 -11.81 23.85 15.77
CA LYS A 283 -11.60 23.68 17.21
C LYS A 283 -12.88 23.11 17.85
N ALA A 284 -12.73 22.18 18.81
CA ALA A 284 -13.83 21.41 19.39
C ALA A 284 -14.09 21.66 20.88
#